data_AF-A0A0C9U913-F1
#
_entry.id   AF-A0A0C9U913-F1
#
_cell.length_a   1.000
_cell.length_b   1.000
_cell.length_c   1.000
_cell.angle_alpha   90.00
_cell.angle_beta   90.00
_cell.angle_gamma   90.00
#
_symmetry.space_group_name_H-M   'P 1'
#
loop_
_entity.id
_entity.type
_entity.pdbx_description
1 polymer ?
#
loop_
_entity_poly.entity_id
_entity_poly.type
_entity_poly.pdbx_seq_one_letter_code
_entity_poly.pdbx_strand_id
1 'polypeptide(L)'
;MDLSSAQALSAKAVQELTNDYDAAFDLHIKAAEAYLYLARTLTGSANANAKAACNAAAGRALECAEQIKKVKKDVRPVGADPYSAPEQAYVLEKSAVVNGLRFPAWAESDASSGSEQDVPYW
;
A
#
# COMPACT_ATOMS: atom_id res chain seq x y z
N MET A 1 -3.54 -10.03 -1.02
CA MET A 1 -3.99 -9.80 -2.42
C MET A 1 -3.05 -10.55 -3.34
N ASP A 2 -3.55 -11.30 -4.33
CA ASP A 2 -2.74 -12.12 -5.24
C ASP A 2 -2.60 -11.47 -6.63
N LEU A 3 -1.71 -12.01 -7.47
CA LEU A 3 -1.44 -11.47 -8.81
C LEU A 3 -2.67 -11.53 -9.72
N SER A 4 -3.45 -12.60 -9.62
CA SER A 4 -4.68 -12.80 -10.40
C SER A 4 -5.71 -11.69 -10.11
N SER A 5 -5.92 -11.37 -8.83
CA SER A 5 -6.82 -10.27 -8.44
C SER A 5 -6.34 -8.91 -8.96
N ALA A 6 -5.03 -8.64 -8.92
CA ALA A 6 -4.46 -7.38 -9.43
C ALA A 6 -4.66 -7.23 -10.96
N GLN A 7 -4.51 -8.34 -11.70
CA GLN A 7 -4.78 -8.37 -13.14
C GLN A 7 -6.26 -8.19 -13.44
N ALA A 8 -7.15 -8.85 -12.68
CA ALA A 8 -8.59 -8.71 -12.83
C ALA A 8 -9.06 -7.26 -12.59
N LEU A 9 -8.53 -6.58 -11.56
CA LEU A 9 -8.81 -5.16 -11.33
C LEU A 9 -8.37 -4.28 -12.50
N SER A 10 -7.19 -4.53 -13.05
CA SER A 10 -6.67 -3.77 -14.20
C SER A 10 -7.53 -3.99 -15.45
N ALA A 11 -7.91 -5.24 -15.73
CA ALA A 11 -8.77 -5.58 -16.86
C ALA A 11 -10.15 -4.93 -16.74
N LYS A 12 -10.72 -4.95 -15.53
CA LYS A 12 -11.99 -4.28 -15.25
C LYS A 12 -11.88 -2.76 -15.41
N ALA A 13 -10.78 -2.15 -14.94
CA ALA A 13 -10.55 -0.71 -15.09
C ALA A 13 -10.60 -0.28 -16.56
N VAL A 14 -9.97 -1.06 -17.44
CA VAL A 14 -9.99 -0.82 -18.90
C VAL A 14 -11.40 -0.95 -19.49
N GLN A 15 -12.21 -1.90 -19.01
CA GLN A 15 -13.59 -2.06 -19.44
C GLN A 15 -14.46 -0.87 -19.05
N GLU A 16 -14.24 -0.28 -17.87
CA GLU A 16 -15.05 0.84 -17.37
C GLU A 16 -14.73 2.19 -18.06
N LEU A 17 -13.61 2.29 -18.81
CA LEU A 17 -13.23 3.53 -19.52
C LEU A 17 -14.29 4.04 -20.49
N THR A 18 -15.18 3.18 -20.99
CA THR A 18 -16.23 3.54 -21.94
C THR A 18 -17.55 3.91 -21.26
N ASN A 19 -17.72 3.60 -19.98
CA ASN A 19 -18.98 3.78 -19.25
C ASN A 19 -18.83 4.81 -18.12
N ASP A 20 -17.86 4.62 -17.23
CA ASP A 20 -17.71 5.39 -16.00
C ASP A 20 -16.24 5.64 -15.67
N TYR A 21 -15.81 6.87 -15.95
CA TYR A 21 -14.46 7.33 -15.64
C TYR A 21 -14.13 7.34 -14.14
N ASP A 22 -15.11 7.55 -13.24
CA ASP A 22 -14.84 7.50 -11.79
C ASP A 22 -14.55 6.06 -11.37
N ALA A 23 -15.37 5.11 -11.83
CA ALA A 23 -15.15 3.70 -11.56
C ALA A 23 -13.83 3.20 -12.17
N ALA A 24 -13.51 3.60 -13.40
CA ALA A 24 -12.25 3.27 -14.05
C ALA A 24 -11.05 3.83 -13.28
N PHE A 25 -11.14 5.09 -12.82
CA PHE A 25 -10.11 5.73 -12.01
C PHE A 25 -9.87 4.97 -10.70
N ASP A 26 -10.93 4.72 -9.93
CA ASP A 26 -10.86 3.98 -8.66
C ASP A 26 -10.26 2.58 -8.84
N LEU A 27 -10.64 1.88 -9.91
CA LEU A 27 -10.11 0.54 -10.21
C LEU A 27 -8.63 0.58 -10.60
N HIS A 28 -8.18 1.60 -11.34
CA HIS A 28 -6.76 1.79 -11.64
C HIS A 28 -5.94 2.07 -10.38
N ILE A 29 -6.44 2.88 -9.45
CA ILE A 29 -5.78 3.11 -8.16
C ILE A 29 -5.67 1.81 -7.35
N LYS A 30 -6.78 1.06 -7.20
CA LYS A 30 -6.80 -0.23 -6.50
C LYS A 30 -5.85 -1.26 -7.14
N ALA A 31 -5.77 -1.28 -8.47
CA ALA A 31 -4.83 -2.15 -9.18
C ALA A 31 -3.37 -1.77 -8.88
N ALA A 32 -3.05 -0.46 -8.89
CA ALA A 32 -1.71 0.02 -8.57
C ALA A 32 -1.30 -0.35 -7.13
N GLU A 33 -2.19 -0.15 -6.16
CA GLU A 33 -1.96 -0.53 -4.76
C GLU A 33 -1.70 -2.03 -4.62
N ALA A 34 -2.50 -2.87 -5.29
CA ALA A 34 -2.32 -4.32 -5.28
C ALA A 34 -0.95 -4.74 -5.83
N TYR A 35 -0.52 -4.16 -6.96
CA TYR A 35 0.80 -4.43 -7.53
C TYR A 35 1.95 -3.94 -6.64
N LEU A 36 1.82 -2.77 -6.01
CA LEU A 36 2.83 -2.26 -5.08
C LEU A 36 2.95 -3.11 -3.82
N TYR A 37 1.82 -3.59 -3.29
CA TYR A 37 1.80 -4.54 -2.20
C TYR A 37 2.55 -5.83 -2.58
N LEU A 38 2.21 -6.41 -3.73
CA LEU A 38 2.88 -7.61 -4.25
C LEU A 38 4.39 -7.38 -4.40
N ALA A 39 4.80 -6.26 -5.01
CA ALA A 39 6.21 -5.90 -5.17
C ALA A 39 6.96 -5.77 -3.84
N ARG A 40 6.28 -5.37 -2.77
CA ARG A 40 6.85 -5.26 -1.42
C ARG A 40 7.02 -6.63 -0.75
N THR A 41 6.09 -7.55 -0.99
CA THR A 41 6.16 -8.93 -0.48
C THR A 41 7.17 -9.81 -1.22
N LEU A 42 7.50 -9.47 -2.46
CA LEU A 42 8.50 -10.17 -3.27
C LEU A 42 9.93 -9.79 -2.83
N THR A 43 10.47 -10.56 -1.88
CA THR A 43 11.84 -10.43 -1.36
C THR A 43 12.81 -11.42 -2.02
N GLY A 44 14.11 -11.10 -2.02
CA GLY A 44 15.17 -11.96 -2.56
C GLY A 44 15.44 -11.78 -4.06
N SER A 45 16.66 -12.12 -4.51
CA SER A 45 17.10 -11.87 -5.90
C SER A 45 16.35 -12.73 -6.92
N ALA A 46 15.91 -13.93 -6.54
CA ALA A 46 15.11 -14.81 -7.41
C ALA A 46 13.79 -14.16 -7.87
N ASN A 47 13.25 -13.24 -7.08
CA ASN A 47 11.99 -12.54 -7.37
C ASN A 47 12.19 -11.16 -8.00
N ALA A 48 13.43 -10.78 -8.33
CA ALA A 48 13.74 -9.44 -8.84
C ALA A 48 12.94 -9.09 -10.11
N ASN A 49 12.82 -10.03 -11.04
CA ASN A 49 12.05 -9.83 -12.27
C ASN A 49 10.55 -9.68 -12.01
N ALA A 50 9.97 -10.53 -11.16
CA ALA A 50 8.56 -10.45 -10.79
C ALA A 50 8.25 -9.14 -10.07
N LYS A 51 9.15 -8.69 -9.19
CA LYS A 51 9.06 -7.39 -8.51
C LYS A 51 9.12 -6.23 -9.49
N ALA A 52 10.06 -6.25 -10.44
CA ALA A 52 10.15 -5.23 -11.48
C ALA A 52 8.89 -5.19 -12.35
N ALA A 53 8.34 -6.35 -12.71
CA ALA A 53 7.10 -6.44 -13.47
C ALA A 53 5.89 -5.86 -12.70
N CYS A 54 5.78 -6.14 -11.40
CA CYS A 54 4.76 -5.55 -10.54
C CYS A 54 4.90 -4.02 -10.44
N ASN A 55 6.13 -3.51 -10.25
CA ASN A 55 6.39 -2.07 -10.24
C ASN A 55 6.02 -1.40 -11.57
N ALA A 56 6.35 -2.04 -12.70
CA ALA A 56 5.98 -1.53 -14.02
C ALA A 56 4.46 -1.55 -14.24
N ALA A 57 3.76 -2.59 -13.77
CA ALA A 57 2.31 -2.66 -13.85
C ALA A 57 1.62 -1.59 -12.98
N ALA A 58 2.14 -1.35 -11.77
CA ALA A 58 1.68 -0.26 -10.90
C ALA A 58 1.87 1.11 -11.58
N GLY A 59 3.06 1.35 -12.16
CA GLY A 59 3.36 2.60 -12.87
C GLY A 59 2.38 2.87 -14.01
N ARG A 60 2.10 1.86 -14.84
CA ARG A 60 1.09 1.99 -15.91
C ARG A 60 -0.30 2.29 -15.39
N ALA A 61 -0.73 1.63 -14.31
CA ALA A 61 -2.05 1.87 -13.72
C ALA A 61 -2.18 3.31 -13.19
N LEU A 62 -1.12 3.85 -12.56
CA LEU A 62 -1.09 5.24 -12.10
C LEU A 62 -1.10 6.23 -13.28
N GLU A 63 -0.35 5.97 -14.34
CA GLU A 63 -0.35 6.80 -15.54
C GLU A 63 -1.74 6.86 -16.18
N CYS A 64 -2.45 5.72 -16.27
CA CYS A 64 -3.84 5.69 -16.73
C CYS A 64 -4.76 6.53 -15.82
N ALA A 65 -4.61 6.40 -14.50
CA ALA A 65 -5.40 7.19 -13.54
C ALA A 65 -5.16 8.71 -13.70
N GLU A 66 -3.91 9.13 -13.90
CA GLU A 66 -3.58 10.52 -14.20
C GLU A 66 -4.15 10.98 -15.54
N GLN A 67 -4.13 10.12 -16.55
CA GLN A 67 -4.73 10.43 -17.85
C GLN A 67 -6.25 10.63 -17.74
N ILE A 68 -6.93 9.81 -16.95
CA ILE A 68 -8.37 9.99 -16.66
C ILE A 68 -8.62 11.35 -16.01
N LYS A 69 -7.80 11.77 -15.04
CA LYS A 69 -7.89 13.12 -14.42
C LYS A 69 -7.69 14.27 -15.43
N LYS A 70 -6.83 14.09 -16.44
CA LYS A 70 -6.63 15.09 -17.49
C LYS A 70 -7.85 15.23 -18.39
N VAL A 71 -8.53 14.11 -18.68
CA VAL A 71 -9.72 14.07 -19.55
C VAL A 71 -10.97 14.52 -18.80
N LYS A 72 -11.15 14.06 -17.56
CA LYS A 72 -12.25 14.42 -16.67
C LYS A 72 -11.69 15.21 -15.47
N LYS A 73 -11.89 16.53 -15.48
CA LYS A 73 -11.38 17.43 -14.42
C LYS A 73 -12.05 17.22 -13.06
N ASP A 74 -13.26 16.68 -13.06
CA ASP A 74 -14.08 16.45 -11.86
C ASP A 74 -14.18 14.95 -11.52
N VAL A 75 -13.07 14.21 -11.65
CA VAL A 75 -13.02 12.82 -11.15
C VAL A 75 -13.19 12.85 -9.63
N ARG A 76 -14.10 12.01 -9.12
CA ARG A 76 -14.32 11.92 -7.69
C ARG A 76 -13.02 11.52 -7.00
N PRO A 77 -12.57 12.23 -5.95
CA PRO A 77 -11.42 11.80 -5.18
C PRO A 77 -11.70 10.42 -4.57
N VAL A 78 -10.74 9.50 -4.68
CA VAL A 78 -10.84 8.17 -4.06
C VAL A 78 -11.05 8.35 -2.58
N GLY A 79 -12.15 7.81 -2.05
CA GLY A 79 -12.37 7.79 -0.61
C GLY A 79 -11.37 6.85 0.04
N ALA A 80 -10.47 7.38 0.86
CA ALA A 80 -9.63 6.56 1.73
C ALA A 80 -10.50 5.98 2.85
N ASP A 81 -10.40 4.68 3.10
CA ASP A 81 -11.00 4.06 4.28
C ASP A 81 -10.14 4.43 5.51
N PRO A 82 -10.67 5.24 6.45
CA PRO A 82 -9.93 5.68 7.62
C PRO A 82 -9.52 4.52 8.54
N TYR A 83 -10.16 3.36 8.41
CA TYR A 83 -9.87 2.17 9.21
C TYR A 83 -8.97 1.16 8.49
N SER A 84 -8.53 1.46 7.27
CA SER A 84 -7.60 0.59 6.57
C SER A 84 -6.25 0.57 7.28
N ALA A 85 -5.61 -0.61 7.35
CA ALA A 85 -4.28 -0.76 7.91
C ALA A 85 -3.23 0.25 7.38
N PRO A 86 -3.15 0.56 6.06
CA PRO A 86 -2.22 1.58 5.58
C PRO A 86 -2.53 2.99 6.10
N GLU A 87 -3.81 3.38 6.16
CA GLU A 87 -4.21 4.69 6.67
C GLU A 87 -3.92 4.81 8.17
N GLN A 88 -4.21 3.76 8.95
CA GLN A 88 -3.84 3.68 10.36
C GLN A 88 -2.33 3.79 10.57
N ALA A 89 -1.53 3.07 9.78
CA ALA A 89 -0.07 3.16 9.84
C ALA A 89 0.45 4.56 9.46
N TYR A 90 -0.16 5.21 8.48
CA TYR A 90 0.14 6.59 8.11
C TYR A 90 -0.16 7.57 9.25
N VAL A 91 -1.32 7.45 9.89
CA VAL A 91 -1.70 8.29 11.03
C VAL A 91 -0.74 8.08 12.21
N LEU A 92 -0.36 6.84 12.52
CA LEU A 92 0.63 6.52 13.56
C LEU A 92 1.99 7.13 13.26
N GLU A 93 2.48 6.98 12.02
CA GLU A 93 3.75 7.56 11.57
C GLU A 93 3.75 9.10 11.67
N LYS A 94 2.62 9.75 11.31
CA LYS A 94 2.46 11.21 11.39
C LYS A 94 2.34 11.74 12.81
N SER A 95 1.79 10.94 13.71
CA SER A 95 1.63 11.26 15.13
C SER A 95 2.83 10.83 15.99
N ALA A 96 3.84 10.19 15.38
CA ALA A 96 5.04 9.72 16.07
C ALA A 96 5.90 10.83 16.67
N VAL A 97 5.70 12.11 16.34
CA VAL A 97 6.56 13.20 16.83
C VAL A 97 5.81 14.08 17.83
N VAL A 98 6.30 14.11 19.07
CA VAL A 98 5.79 14.98 20.15
C VAL A 98 6.95 15.78 20.73
N ASN A 99 6.82 17.11 20.76
CA ASN A 99 7.88 18.02 21.24
C ASN A 99 9.24 17.83 20.54
N GLY A 100 9.24 17.49 19.25
CA GLY A 100 10.45 17.22 18.48
C GLY A 100 11.11 15.87 18.75
N LEU A 101 10.57 15.08 19.69
CA LEU A 101 10.99 13.71 19.97
C LEU A 101 10.14 12.75 19.15
N ARG A 102 10.80 11.84 18.44
CA ARG A 102 10.15 10.78 17.67
C ARG A 102 9.99 9.53 18.53
N PHE A 103 8.76 9.08 18.68
CA PHE A 103 8.37 7.86 19.36
C PHE A 103 8.20 6.76 18.31
N PRO A 104 8.88 5.61 18.44
CA PRO A 104 8.64 4.50 17.55
C PRO A 104 7.17 4.06 17.71
N ALA A 105 6.57 3.55 16.63
CA ALA A 105 5.34 2.78 16.76
C ALA A 105 5.57 1.71 17.84
N TRP A 106 4.54 1.42 18.65
CA TRP A 106 4.56 0.31 19.60
C TRP A 106 4.87 -0.97 18.82
N ALA A 107 6.16 -1.26 18.64
CA ALA A 107 6.63 -2.48 18.06
C ALA A 107 6.56 -3.51 19.19
N GLU A 108 6.07 -4.69 18.86
CA GLU A 108 6.30 -5.94 19.59
C GLU A 108 7.77 -5.98 20.03
N SER A 109 8.05 -5.50 21.22
CA SER A 109 9.38 -5.43 21.78
C SER A 109 9.24 -5.75 23.25
N ASP A 110 8.89 -7.01 23.49
CA ASP A 110 9.25 -7.72 24.71
C ASP A 110 9.62 -9.19 24.43
N ALA A 111 10.13 -9.50 23.24
CA ALA A 111 10.87 -10.74 23.01
C ALA A 111 12.38 -10.60 23.31
N SER A 112 12.78 -9.49 23.93
CA SER A 112 14.13 -9.30 24.47
C SER A 112 14.05 -8.59 25.82
N SER A 113 13.13 -9.06 26.67
CA SER A 113 13.16 -8.72 28.10
C SER A 113 14.12 -9.68 28.80
N GLY A 114 15.01 -9.09 29.59
CA GLY A 114 16.31 -9.62 30.00
C GLY A 114 16.30 -11.02 30.59
N SER A 115 17.38 -11.75 30.34
CA SER A 115 17.79 -12.84 31.21
C SER A 115 17.84 -12.32 32.65
N GLU A 116 16.81 -12.65 33.43
CA GLU A 116 16.76 -12.50 34.89
C GLU A 116 18.08 -13.03 35.45
N GLN A 117 18.92 -12.13 35.94
CA GLN A 117 20.03 -12.51 36.79
C GLN A 117 19.41 -12.98 38.10
N ASP A 118 19.41 -14.31 38.26
CA ASP A 118 19.07 -15.03 39.47
C ASP A 118 19.98 -14.53 40.61
N VAL A 119 19.46 -13.66 41.46
CA VAL A 119 20.13 -13.23 42.70
C VAL A 119 19.67 -14.12 43.85
N PRO A 120 20.56 -14.90 44.48
CA PRO A 120 20.16 -15.80 45.54
C PRO A 120 19.81 -15.01 46.81
N TYR A 121 18.65 -15.29 47.38
CA TYR A 121 18.36 -14.98 48.78
C TYR A 121 18.90 -16.12 49.66
N TRP A 122 19.90 -15.76 50.48
CA TRP A 122 20.48 -16.44 51.66
C TRP A 122 20.49 -17.98 51.72
#